data_AF-A0A357HYN7-F1
#
_entry.id   AF-A0A357HYN7-F1
#
_cell.length_a   1.000
_cell.length_b   1.000
_cell.length_c   1.000
_cell.angle_alpha   90.00
_cell.angle_beta   90.00
_cell.angle_gamma   90.00
#
_symmetry.space_group_name_H-M   'P 1'
#
loop_
_entity.id
_entity.type
_entity.pdbx_description
1 polymer ?
#
loop_
_entity_poly.entity_id
_entity_poly.type
_entity_poly.pdbx_seq_one_letter_code
_entity_poly.pdbx_strand_id
1 'polypeptide(L)'
;MQELEALGMAYLFKLKQSKGVKELVRLRELDSEWQSGIGSWQYCESTLKLTGWDCSRRVVIYRRAHHRKGATVKVAASLLGSIEQVELLPLEVIE
;
A
#
# COMPACT_ATOMS: atom_id res chain seq x y z
N MET A 1 -6.54 16.11 -22.50
CA MET A 1 -5.34 15.25 -22.44
C MET A 1 -4.63 15.26 -23.78
N GLN A 2 -5.29 14.81 -24.85
CA GLN A 2 -4.74 14.80 -26.22
C GLN A 2 -4.15 16.14 -26.66
N GLU A 3 -4.83 17.27 -26.41
CA GLU A 3 -4.28 18.59 -26.75
C GLU A 3 -3.01 18.93 -25.96
N LEU A 4 -2.99 18.68 -24.64
CA LEU A 4 -1.80 18.91 -23.81
C LEU A 4 -0.63 18.01 -24.23
N GLU A 5 -0.93 16.77 -24.61
CA GLU A 5 0.05 15.82 -25.14
C GLU A 5 0.61 16.27 -26.49
N ALA A 6 -0.25 16.74 -27.40
CA ALA A 6 0.16 17.28 -28.69
C ALA A 6 1.04 18.53 -28.53
N LEU A 7 0.78 19.33 -27.49
CA LEU A 7 1.58 20.50 -27.13
C LEU A 7 2.83 20.15 -26.29
N GLY A 8 3.06 18.87 -25.98
CA GLY A 8 4.19 18.43 -25.16
C GLY A 8 4.17 18.96 -23.72
N MET A 9 3.03 19.45 -23.25
CA MET A 9 2.89 20.00 -21.91
C MET A 9 2.75 18.89 -20.88
N ALA A 10 3.45 19.02 -19.76
CA ALA A 10 3.27 18.13 -18.62
C ALA A 10 1.93 18.41 -17.94
N TYR A 11 1.21 17.35 -17.54
CA TYR A 11 -0.05 17.45 -16.82
C TYR A 11 -0.16 16.34 -15.78
N LEU A 12 -0.89 16.61 -14.71
CA LEU A 12 -1.14 15.67 -13.62
C LEU A 12 -2.65 15.54 -13.39
N PHE A 13 -3.13 14.30 -13.38
CA PHE A 13 -4.52 14.00 -13.07
C PHE A 13 -4.61 12.64 -12.36
N LYS A 14 -5.65 12.49 -11.54
CA LYS A 14 -5.86 11.27 -10.76
C LYS A 14 -6.62 10.24 -11.58
N LEU A 15 -6.06 9.02 -11.67
CA LEU A 15 -6.73 7.90 -12.33
C LEU A 15 -7.78 7.26 -11.42
N LYS A 16 -8.90 6.82 -12.03
CA LYS A 16 -9.83 5.89 -11.39
C LYS A 16 -9.12 4.55 -11.17
N GLN A 17 -9.35 3.90 -10.02
CA GLN A 17 -8.84 2.56 -9.74
C GLN A 17 -9.63 1.49 -10.53
N SER A 18 -9.50 1.50 -11.85
CA SER A 18 -10.03 0.45 -12.73
C SER A 18 -9.26 -0.86 -12.51
N LYS A 19 -9.73 -1.97 -13.10
CA LYS A 19 -9.09 -3.29 -12.98
C LYS A 19 -7.61 -3.24 -13.36
N GLY A 20 -7.27 -2.72 -14.54
CA GLY A 20 -5.88 -2.62 -15.00
C GLY A 20 -5.00 -1.72 -14.13
N VAL A 21 -5.56 -0.62 -13.59
CA VAL A 21 -4.81 0.24 -12.65
C VAL A 21 -4.52 -0.51 -11.35
N LYS A 22 -5.49 -1.25 -10.80
CA LYS A 22 -5.28 -2.05 -9.58
C LYS A 22 -4.28 -3.17 -9.78
N GLU A 23 -4.32 -3.83 -10.94
CA GLU A 23 -3.34 -4.88 -11.30
C GLU A 23 -1.93 -4.29 -11.38
N LEU A 24 -1.75 -3.15 -12.05
CA LEU A 24 -0.46 -2.46 -12.08
C LEU A 24 0.03 -2.12 -10.67
N VAL A 25 -0.83 -1.55 -9.82
CA VAL A 25 -0.46 -1.20 -8.43
C VAL A 25 -0.01 -2.45 -7.66
N ARG A 26 -0.72 -3.58 -7.78
CA ARG A 26 -0.33 -4.83 -7.12
C ARG A 26 1.03 -5.35 -7.59
N LEU A 27 1.30 -5.29 -8.89
CA LEU A 27 2.60 -5.70 -9.45
C LEU A 27 3.71 -4.79 -8.93
N ARG A 28 3.49 -3.46 -8.93
CA ARG A 28 4.49 -2.51 -8.44
C ARG A 28 4.69 -2.62 -6.92
N GLU A 29 3.68 -3.01 -6.16
CA GLU A 29 3.81 -3.26 -4.73
C GLU A 29 4.84 -4.37 -4.43
N LEU A 30 4.89 -5.41 -5.27
CA LEU A 30 5.79 -6.55 -5.11
C LEU A 30 7.20 -6.27 -5.65
N ASP A 31 7.30 -5.66 -6.83
CA ASP A 31 8.54 -5.68 -7.62
C ASP A 31 9.28 -4.34 -7.67
N SER A 32 8.77 -3.29 -7.01
CA SER A 32 9.36 -1.94 -7.16
C SER A 32 10.31 -1.57 -6.04
N GLU A 33 11.39 -0.89 -6.42
CA GLU A 33 12.17 -0.06 -5.52
C GLU A 33 11.39 1.23 -5.23
N TRP A 34 10.81 1.29 -4.04
CA TRP A 34 10.04 2.45 -3.60
C TRP A 34 10.96 3.58 -3.14
N GLN A 35 10.79 4.75 -3.74
CA GLN A 35 11.56 5.95 -3.39
C GLN A 35 10.85 6.73 -2.29
N SER A 36 11.64 7.41 -1.46
CA SER A 36 11.10 8.31 -0.45
C SER A 36 10.45 9.51 -1.11
N GLY A 37 9.19 9.78 -0.78
CA GLY A 37 8.42 10.92 -1.26
C GLY A 37 8.27 12.00 -0.19
N ILE A 38 7.18 12.76 -0.30
CA ILE A 38 6.88 13.86 0.62
C ILE A 38 6.30 13.30 1.92
N GLY A 39 6.97 13.56 3.04
CA GLY A 39 6.52 13.12 4.37
C GLY A 39 6.57 11.60 4.53
N SER A 40 5.44 10.99 4.90
CA SER A 40 5.33 9.52 5.07
C SER A 40 4.92 8.79 3.79
N TRP A 41 4.98 9.47 2.64
CA TRP A 41 4.67 8.87 1.35
C TRP A 41 5.92 8.31 0.70
N GLN A 42 5.74 7.19 0.00
CA GLN A 42 6.70 6.66 -0.94
C GLN A 42 6.08 6.66 -2.33
N TYR A 43 6.92 6.68 -3.35
CA TYR A 43 6.45 6.59 -4.73
C TYR A 43 7.30 5.65 -5.58
N CYS A 44 6.71 5.19 -6.66
CA CYS A 44 7.41 4.57 -7.77
C CYS A 44 6.78 5.04 -9.09
N GLU A 45 7.52 4.85 -10.18
CA GLU A 45 7.09 5.24 -11.51
C GLU A 45 6.85 4.02 -12.38
N SER A 46 5.91 4.14 -13.31
CA SER A 46 5.63 3.12 -14.29
C SER A 46 5.01 3.74 -15.54
N THR A 47 4.62 2.89 -16.49
CA THR A 47 3.99 3.29 -17.74
C THR A 47 2.72 2.49 -17.93
N LEU A 48 1.63 3.16 -18.34
CA LEU A 48 0.32 2.55 -18.54
C LEU A 48 -0.32 3.00 -19.85
N LYS A 49 -0.97 2.08 -20.55
CA LYS A 49 -1.86 2.39 -21.69
C LYS A 49 -3.25 1.87 -21.38
N LEU A 50 -4.19 2.77 -21.13
CA LEU A 50 -5.59 2.41 -20.88
C LEU A 50 -6.41 2.38 -22.17
N THR A 51 -7.60 1.81 -22.13
CA THR A 51 -8.54 1.89 -23.26
C THR A 51 -8.93 3.34 -23.51
N GLY A 52 -8.90 3.77 -24.78
CA GLY A 52 -9.17 5.17 -25.17
C GLY A 52 -7.96 6.10 -25.04
N TRP A 53 -6.78 5.56 -24.77
CA TRP A 53 -5.51 6.30 -24.76
C TRP A 53 -4.73 6.03 -26.04
N ASP A 54 -4.35 7.08 -26.76
CA ASP A 54 -3.59 6.92 -28.01
C ASP A 54 -2.18 6.39 -27.76
N CYS A 55 -1.55 6.82 -26.66
CA CYS A 55 -0.21 6.44 -26.26
C CYS A 55 -0.13 5.89 -24.82
N SER A 56 0.98 5.22 -24.53
CA SER A 56 1.34 4.88 -23.15
C SER A 56 1.78 6.14 -22.41
N ARG A 57 1.37 6.29 -21.15
CA ARG A 57 1.70 7.46 -20.33
C ARG A 57 2.44 7.05 -19.07
N ARG A 58 3.35 7.91 -18.63
CA ARG A 58 4.01 7.79 -17.32
C ARG A 58 2.96 7.95 -16.23
N VAL A 59 3.02 7.07 -15.24
CA VAL A 59 2.21 7.13 -14.03
C VAL A 59 3.13 7.12 -12.82
N VAL A 60 2.75 7.90 -11.80
CA VAL A 60 3.43 7.89 -10.50
C VAL A 60 2.46 7.30 -9.49
N ILE A 61 2.87 6.21 -8.84
CA ILE A 61 2.07 5.52 -7.84
C ILE A 61 2.60 5.94 -6.48
N TYR A 62 1.70 6.46 -5.65
CA TYR A 62 2.02 6.86 -4.28
C TYR A 62 1.41 5.86 -3.29
N ARG A 63 2.19 5.50 -2.27
CA ARG A 63 1.73 4.70 -1.12
C ARG A 63 2.15 5.33 0.19
N ARG A 64 1.44 5.02 1.26
CA ARG A 64 1.83 5.34 2.63
C ARG A 64 1.37 4.23 3.56
N ALA A 65 2.06 4.07 4.69
CA ALA A 65 1.56 3.22 5.76
C ALA A 65 0.21 3.76 6.27
N HIS A 66 -0.81 2.90 6.26
CA HIS A 66 -2.09 3.26 6.86
C HIS A 66 -2.03 2.93 8.35
N HIS A 67 -1.72 3.92 9.18
CA HIS A 67 -1.92 3.78 10.62
C HIS A 67 -3.42 3.72 10.89
N ARG A 68 -3.96 2.51 10.92
CA ARG A 68 -5.27 2.28 11.52
C ARG A 68 -5.09 2.70 12.98
N LYS A 69 -5.74 3.78 13.41
CA LYS A 69 -5.91 4.02 14.86
C LYS A 69 -6.42 2.69 15.40
N GLY A 70 -5.63 2.06 16.27
CA GLY A 70 -6.04 0.80 16.88
C GLY A 70 -7.46 1.01 17.35
N ALA A 71 -8.38 0.11 16.97
CA ALA A 71 -9.66 0.10 17.65
C ALA A 71 -9.29 0.07 19.13
N THR A 72 -9.73 1.05 19.92
CA THR A 72 -9.66 0.95 21.38
C THR A 72 -10.22 -0.42 21.68
N VAL A 73 -9.34 -1.33 22.09
CA VAL A 73 -9.75 -2.63 22.58
C VAL A 73 -10.64 -2.26 23.75
N LYS A 74 -11.96 -2.33 23.56
CA LYS A 74 -12.84 -2.48 24.70
C LYS A 74 -12.34 -3.78 25.27
N VAL A 75 -11.53 -3.69 26.31
CA VAL A 75 -11.25 -4.81 27.18
C VAL A 75 -12.65 -5.27 27.53
N ALA A 76 -13.10 -6.35 26.87
CA ALA A 76 -14.27 -7.04 27.36
C ALA A 76 -13.94 -7.25 28.83
N ALA A 77 -14.86 -6.94 29.73
CA ALA A 77 -14.75 -7.36 31.12
C ALA A 77 -14.84 -8.89 31.16
N SER A 78 -13.93 -9.58 30.47
CA SER A 78 -13.67 -10.99 30.56
C SER A 78 -12.90 -11.16 31.85
N LEU A 79 -13.70 -11.27 32.91
CA LEU A 79 -13.47 -11.94 34.18
C LEU A 79 -12.16 -11.58 34.89
N LEU A 80 -12.29 -11.05 36.11
CA LEU A 80 -11.21 -11.08 37.11
C LEU A 80 -10.81 -12.54 37.36
N GLY A 81 -9.88 -13.03 36.56
CA GLY A 81 -9.11 -14.23 36.80
C GLY A 81 -7.66 -13.81 36.67
N SER A 82 -6.94 -13.77 37.79
CA SER A 82 -5.51 -13.58 37.82
C SER A 82 -4.87 -14.71 37.00
N ILE A 83 -4.46 -14.42 35.77
CA ILE A 83 -3.53 -15.30 35.08
C ILE A 83 -2.18 -15.00 35.71
N GLU A 84 -1.84 -15.76 36.76
CA GLU A 84 -0.43 -15.86 37.13
C GLU A 84 0.28 -16.45 35.92
N GLN A 85 1.20 -15.68 35.33
CA GLN A 85 2.17 -16.22 34.39
C GLN A 85 3.00 -17.24 35.17
N VAL A 86 2.56 -18.49 35.17
CA VAL A 86 3.43 -19.61 35.48
C VAL A 86 4.46 -19.62 34.36
N GLU A 87 5.71 -19.29 34.71
CA GLU A 87 6.85 -19.44 33.80
C GLU A 87 6.78 -20.84 33.18
N LEU A 88 6.75 -20.89 31.85
CA LEU A 88 6.80 -22.14 31.12
C LEU A 88 8.15 -22.78 31.41
N LEU A 89 8.17 -23.76 32.31
CA LEU A 89 9.35 -24.59 32.52
C LEU A 89 9.67 -25.30 31.21
N PRO A 90 10.92 -25.29 30.74
CA PRO A 90 11.32 -26.02 29.56
C PRO A 90 10.96 -27.50 29.73
N LEU A 91 10.24 -28.07 28.75
CA LEU A 91 10.05 -29.52 28.71
C LEU A 91 11.42 -30.17 28.48
N GLU A 92 11.93 -30.85 29.51
CA GLU A 92 13.04 -31.78 29.33
C GLU A 92 12.52 -32.98 28.52
N VAL A 93 13.06 -33.13 27.32
CA VAL A 93 12.87 -34.31 26.48
C VAL A 93 13.67 -35.44 27.13
N ILE A 94 12.96 -36.43 27.68
CA ILE A 94 13.58 -37.68 28.15
C ILE A 94 13.70 -38.59 26.92
N GLU A 95 14.93 -39.01 26.59
CA GLU A 95 15.22 -40.04 25.58
C GLU A 95 14.72 -41.44 25.98
#